data_AF-A0A420H7P1-F1
#
_entry.id   AF-A0A420H7P1-F1
#
_cell.length_a   1.000
_cell.length_b   1.000
_cell.length_c   1.000
_cell.angle_alpha   90.00
_cell.angle_beta   90.00
_cell.angle_gamma   90.00
#
_symmetry.space_group_name_H-M   'P 1'
#
loop_
_entity.id
_entity.type
_entity.pdbx_description
1 polymer ?
#
loop_
_entity_poly.entity_id
_entity_poly.type
_entity_poly.pdbx_seq_one_letter_code
_entity_poly.pdbx_strand_id
1 'polypeptide(L)'
;MHYFVSFFSTPIALISFMVLIETVRNIIRPLTLSVRLIANIVAGHLLLLLLSKFTILSLSNLVLSSVVILILGVLEIGVSVIQAYVFVLLSILYAKEAF
;
A
#
# COMPACT_ATOMS: atom_id res chain seq x y z
N MET A 1 10.58 27.70 -1.25
CA MET A 1 10.40 29.14 -1.57
C MET A 1 8.93 29.58 -1.71
N HIS A 2 7.97 28.71 -2.09
CA HIS A 2 6.55 29.10 -2.19
C HIS A 2 5.81 29.19 -0.82
N TYR A 3 6.32 28.53 0.23
CA TYR A 3 5.71 28.53 1.58
C TYR A 3 5.96 29.81 2.39
N PHE A 4 6.91 30.66 1.99
CA PHE A 4 7.27 31.86 2.76
C PHE A 4 6.36 33.07 2.47
N VAL A 5 5.74 33.13 1.28
CA VAL A 5 4.89 34.27 0.86
C VAL A 5 3.49 34.24 1.47
N SER A 6 2.93 33.05 1.75
CA SER A 6 1.62 32.92 2.43
C SER A 6 1.67 33.29 3.94
N PHE A 7 2.88 33.40 4.51
CA PHE A 7 3.10 33.66 5.94
C PHE A 7 2.63 35.05 6.39
N PHE A 8 2.55 36.03 5.47
CA PHE A 8 2.27 37.42 5.83
C PHE A 8 0.78 37.79 5.90
N SER A 9 -0.14 36.94 5.44
CA SER A 9 -1.58 37.29 5.37
C SER A 9 -2.51 36.40 6.20
N THR A 10 -2.00 35.34 6.83
CA THR A 10 -2.81 34.46 7.69
C THR A 10 -2.30 34.51 9.13
N PRO A 11 -3.19 34.60 10.14
CA PRO A 11 -2.79 34.71 11.54
C PRO A 11 -1.86 33.55 11.93
N ILE A 12 -0.78 33.87 12.65
CA ILE A 12 0.30 32.96 13.06
C ILE A 12 -0.20 31.64 13.68
N ALA A 13 -1.36 31.67 14.35
CA ALA A 13 -2.00 30.51 14.95
C ALA A 13 -2.47 29.47 13.91
N LEU A 14 -3.00 29.91 12.75
CA LEU A 14 -3.44 29.01 11.68
C LEU A 14 -2.27 28.35 10.94
N ILE A 15 -1.15 29.07 10.80
CA ILE A 15 0.05 28.57 10.13
C ILE A 15 0.67 27.41 10.91
N SER A 16 0.77 27.54 12.24
CA SER A 16 1.28 26.46 13.10
C SER A 16 0.41 25.20 13.01
N PHE A 17 -0.92 25.38 12.99
CA PHE A 17 -1.84 24.28 12.81
C PHE A 17 -1.69 23.61 11.45
N MET A 18 -1.59 24.38 10.35
CA MET A 18 -1.44 23.86 8.99
C MET A 18 -0.17 23.01 8.81
N VAL A 19 0.95 23.45 9.39
CA VAL A 19 2.22 22.69 9.37
C VAL A 19 2.10 21.38 10.15
N LEU A 20 1.37 21.39 11.28
CA LEU A 20 1.13 20.18 12.06
C LEU A 20 0.31 19.14 11.29
N ILE A 21 -0.74 19.54 10.58
CA ILE A 21 -1.50 18.60 9.73
C ILE A 21 -0.71 18.14 8.50
N GLU A 22 0.14 18.99 7.91
CA GLU A 22 1.00 18.62 6.78
C GLU A 22 2.02 17.54 7.18
N THR A 23 2.66 17.70 8.33
CA THR A 23 3.62 16.71 8.86
C THR A 23 2.94 15.37 9.18
N VAL A 24 1.75 15.40 9.79
CA VAL A 24 0.94 14.19 10.02
C VAL A 24 0.53 13.53 8.70
N ARG A 25 0.07 14.30 7.70
CA ARG A 25 -0.30 13.80 6.38
C ARG A 25 0.88 13.14 5.67
N ASN A 26 2.06 13.72 5.79
CA ASN A 26 3.26 13.20 5.14
C ASN A 26 3.66 11.82 5.71
N ILE A 27 3.44 11.58 7.02
CA ILE A 27 3.67 10.28 7.67
C ILE A 27 2.57 9.25 7.38
N ILE A 28 1.30 9.68 7.32
CA ILE A 28 0.16 8.76 7.06
C ILE A 28 0.24 8.15 5.66
N ARG A 29 0.80 8.85 4.67
CA ARG A 29 0.90 8.39 3.27
C ARG A 29 1.71 7.10 3.10
N PRO A 30 2.98 7.00 3.54
CA PRO A 30 3.74 5.76 3.50
C PRO A 30 3.15 4.71 4.45
N LEU A 31 2.63 5.11 5.62
CA LEU A 31 1.98 4.19 6.57
C LEU A 31 0.81 3.42 5.92
N THR A 32 -0.07 4.15 5.22
CA THR A 32 -1.24 3.57 4.53
C THR A 32 -0.80 2.61 3.41
N LEU A 33 0.30 2.91 2.73
CA LEU A 33 0.84 2.05 1.68
C LEU A 33 1.43 0.74 2.23
N SER A 34 2.13 0.82 3.36
CA SER A 34 2.69 -0.35 4.07
C SER A 34 1.59 -1.28 4.59
N VAL A 35 0.54 -0.73 5.19
CA VAL A 35 -0.62 -1.53 5.62
C VAL A 35 -1.29 -2.22 4.42
N ARG A 36 -1.35 -1.53 3.27
CA ARG A 36 -1.93 -2.10 2.04
C ARG A 36 -1.07 -3.24 1.46
N LEU A 37 0.26 -3.20 1.58
CA LEU A 37 1.12 -4.34 1.22
C LEU A 37 0.82 -5.57 2.08
N ILE A 38 0.79 -5.37 3.40
CA ILE A 38 0.53 -6.45 4.36
C ILE A 38 -0.86 -7.04 4.12
N ALA A 39 -1.88 -6.19 3.95
CA ALA A 39 -3.24 -6.64 3.67
C ALA A 39 -3.34 -7.44 2.36
N ASN A 40 -2.68 -6.99 1.28
CA ASN A 40 -2.72 -7.69 0.00
C ASN A 40 -2.05 -9.07 0.07
N ILE A 41 -0.90 -9.19 0.76
CA ILE A 41 -0.20 -10.48 0.94
C ILE A 41 -0.99 -11.42 1.87
N VAL A 42 -1.57 -10.89 2.96
CA VAL A 42 -2.35 -11.73 3.90
C VAL A 42 -3.67 -12.18 3.27
N ALA A 43 -4.37 -11.30 2.54
CA ALA A 43 -5.63 -11.62 1.89
C ALA A 43 -5.45 -12.64 0.76
N GLY A 44 -4.43 -12.47 -0.09
CA GLY A 44 -4.15 -13.41 -1.17
C GLY A 44 -3.69 -14.77 -0.63
N HIS A 45 -2.79 -14.79 0.37
CA HIS A 45 -2.41 -16.03 1.05
C HIS A 45 -3.62 -16.76 1.68
N LEU A 46 -4.51 -16.04 2.37
CA LEU A 46 -5.72 -16.62 2.95
C LEU A 46 -6.68 -17.16 1.88
N LEU A 47 -6.83 -16.43 0.77
CA LEU A 47 -7.64 -16.84 -0.38
C LEU A 47 -7.11 -18.15 -0.99
N LEU A 48 -5.80 -18.25 -1.21
CA LEU A 48 -5.16 -19.45 -1.75
C LEU A 48 -5.31 -20.65 -0.79
N LEU A 49 -5.21 -20.43 0.51
CA LEU A 49 -5.44 -21.45 1.53
C LEU A 49 -6.88 -21.98 1.49
N LEU A 50 -7.87 -21.07 1.43
CA LEU A 50 -9.29 -21.42 1.35
C LEU A 50 -9.61 -22.19 0.07
N LEU A 51 -9.08 -21.73 -1.07
CA LEU A 51 -9.29 -22.39 -2.35
C LEU A 51 -8.66 -23.78 -2.34
N SER A 52 -7.41 -23.91 -1.89
CA SER A 52 -6.70 -25.18 -1.73
C SER A 52 -7.49 -26.18 -0.87
N LYS A 53 -8.01 -25.76 0.28
CA LYS A 53 -8.88 -26.62 1.11
C LYS A 53 -10.14 -27.10 0.38
N PHE A 54 -10.76 -26.24 -0.43
CA PHE A 54 -11.94 -26.62 -1.22
C PHE A 54 -11.61 -27.60 -2.35
N THR A 55 -10.42 -27.46 -2.97
CA THR A 55 -9.95 -28.39 -4.02
C THR A 55 -9.71 -29.80 -3.49
N ILE A 56 -9.16 -29.92 -2.28
CA ILE A 56 -8.91 -31.22 -1.63
C ILE A 56 -10.23 -31.96 -1.36
N LEU A 57 -11.30 -31.23 -1.03
CA LEU A 57 -12.62 -31.82 -0.77
C LEU A 57 -13.33 -32.29 -2.05
N SER A 58 -12.99 -31.70 -3.20
CA SER A 58 -13.61 -31.96 -4.50
C SER A 58 -12.65 -32.67 -5.46
N LEU A 59 -12.52 -33.99 -5.28
CA LEU A 59 -11.57 -34.83 -6.04
C LEU A 59 -11.77 -34.78 -7.57
N SER A 60 -12.97 -34.45 -8.05
CA SER A 60 -13.34 -34.57 -9.46
C SER A 60 -12.66 -33.55 -10.38
N ASN A 61 -12.19 -32.40 -9.87
CA ASN A 61 -11.66 -31.31 -10.69
C ASN A 61 -10.31 -30.74 -10.16
N LEU A 62 -9.42 -31.61 -9.70
CA LEU A 62 -8.10 -31.21 -9.16
C LEU A 62 -7.24 -30.42 -10.16
N VAL A 63 -7.24 -30.83 -11.43
CA VAL A 63 -6.41 -30.18 -12.47
C VAL A 63 -6.87 -28.74 -12.70
N LEU A 64 -8.16 -28.53 -12.95
CA LEU A 64 -8.72 -27.20 -13.21
C LEU A 64 -8.49 -26.25 -12.04
N SER A 65 -8.68 -26.75 -10.81
CA SER A 65 -8.56 -25.94 -9.62
C SER A 65 -7.11 -25.59 -9.26
N SER A 66 -6.15 -26.49 -9.54
CA SER A 66 -4.72 -26.20 -9.42
C SER A 66 -4.25 -25.09 -10.37
N VAL A 67 -4.79 -25.06 -11.61
CA VAL A 67 -4.49 -24.01 -12.60
C VAL A 67 -5.00 -22.65 -12.12
N VAL A 68 -6.21 -22.61 -11.54
CA VAL A 68 -6.80 -21.38 -10.99
C VAL A 68 -5.96 -20.84 -9.83
N ILE A 69 -5.53 -21.70 -8.90
CA ILE A 69 -4.64 -21.34 -7.79
C ILE A 69 -3.33 -20.72 -8.31
N LEU A 70 -2.76 -21.30 -9.37
CA LEU A 70 -1.50 -20.84 -9.95
C LEU A 70 -1.64 -19.45 -10.62
N ILE A 71 -2.74 -19.23 -11.36
CA ILE A 71 -3.04 -17.93 -11.98
C ILE A 71 -3.26 -16.84 -10.90
N LEU A 72 -4.01 -17.16 -9.84
CA LEU A 72 -4.25 -16.25 -8.71
C LEU A 72 -2.94 -15.90 -7.98
N GLY A 73 -2.05 -16.88 -7.78
CA GLY A 73 -0.75 -16.64 -7.15
C GLY A 73 0.16 -15.72 -7.97
N VAL A 74 0.17 -15.87 -9.30
CA VAL A 74 0.92 -14.95 -10.19
C VAL A 74 0.36 -13.52 -10.11
N LEU A 75 -0.97 -13.38 -10.06
CA LEU A 75 -1.62 -12.08 -9.92
C LEU A 75 -1.27 -11.40 -8.59
N GLU A 76 -1.26 -12.14 -7.48
CA GLU A 76 -0.92 -11.62 -6.14
C GLU A 76 0.52 -11.09 -6.10
N ILE A 77 1.47 -11.85 -6.65
CA ILE A 77 2.87 -11.44 -6.74
C ILE A 77 2.98 -10.16 -7.60
N GLY A 78 2.29 -10.10 -8.74
CA GLY A 78 2.26 -8.90 -9.59
C GLY A 78 1.77 -7.65 -8.86
N VAL A 79 0.67 -7.76 -8.11
CA VAL A 79 0.14 -6.64 -7.32
C VAL A 79 1.10 -6.23 -6.20
N SER A 80 1.75 -7.20 -5.53
CA SER A 80 2.72 -6.90 -4.47
C SER A 80 3.95 -6.12 -4.98
N VAL A 81 4.43 -6.43 -6.19
CA VAL A 81 5.57 -5.74 -6.82
C VAL A 81 5.21 -4.28 -7.12
N ILE A 82 4.05 -4.02 -7.72
CA ILE A 82 3.60 -2.66 -8.04
C ILE A 82 3.46 -1.84 -6.75
N GLN A 83 2.88 -2.42 -5.71
CA GLN A 83 2.66 -1.76 -4.43
C GLN A 83 4.00 -1.45 -3.71
N ALA A 84 4.99 -2.35 -3.79
CA ALA A 84 6.33 -2.12 -3.25
C ALA A 84 7.10 -1.03 -4.03
N TYR A 85 6.96 -0.99 -5.35
CA TYR A 85 7.55 0.06 -6.19
C TYR A 85 7.03 1.45 -5.80
N VAL A 86 5.71 1.59 -5.64
CA VAL A 86 5.09 2.86 -5.22
C VAL A 86 5.58 3.26 -3.82
N PHE A 87 5.75 2.31 -2.90
CA PHE A 87 6.29 2.59 -1.56
C PHE A 87 7.71 3.16 -1.61
N VAL A 88 8.61 2.53 -2.37
CA VAL A 88 9.99 3.01 -2.53
C VAL A 88 10.01 4.39 -3.17
N LEU A 89 9.19 4.63 -4.20
CA LEU A 89 9.14 5.93 -4.88
C LEU A 89 8.66 7.06 -3.96
N LEU A 90 7.62 6.82 -3.14
CA LEU A 90 7.20 7.79 -2.12
C LEU A 90 8.26 8.01 -1.04
N SER A 91 8.96 6.94 -0.61
CA SER A 91 10.02 7.05 0.40
C SER A 91 11.21 7.88 -0.11
N ILE A 92 11.59 7.71 -1.37
CA ILE A 92 12.65 8.50 -2.02
C ILE A 92 12.23 9.96 -2.16
N LEU A 93 10.99 10.22 -2.58
CA LEU A 93 10.46 11.58 -2.69
C LEU A 93 10.50 12.29 -1.33
N TYR A 94 10.07 11.61 -0.27
CA TYR A 94 10.09 12.14 1.10
C TYR A 94 11.52 12.39 1.59
N ALA A 95 12.43 11.43 1.37
CA ALA A 95 13.83 11.58 1.76
C ALA A 95 14.46 12.80 1.05
N LYS A 96 14.15 13.00 -0.23
CA LYS A 96 14.62 14.15 -1.00
C LYS A 96 14.01 15.48 -0.55
N GLU A 97 12.81 15.47 0.02
CA GLU A 97 12.14 16.67 0.53
C GLU A 97 12.60 17.03 1.95
N ALA A 98 13.16 16.06 2.68
CA ALA A 98 13.72 16.22 4.02
C ALA A 98 15.20 16.64 4.05
N PHE A 99 15.95 16.44 2.97
CA PHE A 99 17.34 16.89 2.78
C PHE A 99 17.41 18.15 1.90
#